data_AF-W2YD40-F1
#
_entry.id   AF-W2YD40-F1
#
_cell.length_a   1.000
_cell.length_b   1.000
_cell.length_c   1.000
_cell.angle_alpha   90.00
_cell.angle_beta   90.00
_cell.angle_gamma   90.00
#
_symmetry.space_group_name_H-M   'P 1'
#
loop_
_entity.id
_entity.type
_entity.pdbx_description
1 polymer ?
#
loop_
_entity_poly.entity_id
_entity_poly.type
_entity_poly.pdbx_seq_one_letter_code
_entity_poly.pdbx_strand_id
1 'polypeptide(L)'
;MNKGTLNLGTTVRNHGNMLLVAQGPGYVYVEKDFKNPIIVQLSLHFGITMEPSDDDRGLLKWMRRRLCGWDLASALIAAGVRSVTYVDYAMKGKLAFY
;
A
#
# COMPACT_ATOMS: atom_id res chain seq x y z
N MET A 1 27.82 -30.72 8.20
CA MET A 1 27.29 -29.45 8.75
C MET A 1 26.27 -28.88 7.77
N ASN A 2 24.98 -29.16 7.98
CA ASN A 2 23.90 -28.54 7.22
C ASN A 2 23.73 -27.10 7.70
N LYS A 3 24.18 -26.13 6.89
CA LYS A 3 23.81 -24.73 7.07
C LYS A 3 22.33 -24.62 6.71
N GLY A 4 21.48 -24.63 7.73
CA GLY A 4 20.07 -24.29 7.59
C GLY A 4 19.95 -22.86 7.09
N THR A 5 19.84 -22.70 5.78
CA THR A 5 19.29 -21.49 5.18
C THR A 5 17.83 -21.42 5.59
N LEU A 6 17.59 -20.73 6.70
CA LEU A 6 16.26 -20.29 7.11
C LEU A 6 15.70 -19.48 5.93
N ASN A 7 14.75 -20.06 5.19
CA ASN A 7 14.03 -19.43 4.09
C ASN A 7 13.11 -18.31 4.63
N LEU A 8 13.69 -17.25 5.21
CA LEU A 8 12.96 -16.14 5.80
C LEU A 8 12.59 -15.03 4.79
N GLY A 9 12.69 -15.29 3.48
CA GLY A 9 12.59 -14.20 2.49
C GLY A 9 11.82 -14.50 1.21
N THR A 10 11.42 -15.74 0.95
CA THR A 10 10.83 -16.10 -0.36
C THR A 10 9.31 -16.06 -0.37
N THR A 11 8.64 -16.43 0.73
CA THR A 11 7.17 -16.39 0.85
C THR A 11 6.61 -14.98 1.09
N VAL A 12 7.43 -14.03 1.56
CA VAL A 12 7.02 -12.63 1.80
C VAL A 12 7.04 -11.81 0.51
N ARG A 13 7.60 -12.32 -0.60
CA ARG A 13 7.81 -11.54 -1.83
C ARG A 13 6.80 -11.81 -2.96
N ASN A 14 5.86 -12.73 -2.78
CA ASN A 14 4.82 -12.96 -3.78
C ASN A 14 3.68 -11.93 -3.63
N HIS A 15 4.03 -10.66 -3.87
CA HIS A 15 3.12 -9.50 -3.88
C HIS A 15 2.68 -9.17 -5.31
N GLY A 16 2.64 -10.16 -6.23
CA GLY A 16 2.36 -9.92 -7.65
C GLY A 16 1.04 -9.20 -7.92
N ASN A 17 0.09 -9.24 -6.98
CA ASN A 17 -1.19 -8.54 -7.06
C ASN A 17 -1.37 -7.41 -6.04
N MET A 18 -0.29 -6.95 -5.38
CA MET A 18 -0.36 -5.98 -4.29
C MET A 18 0.32 -4.66 -4.66
N LEU A 19 -0.34 -3.56 -4.32
CA LEU A 19 0.10 -2.17 -4.46
C LEU A 19 0.66 -1.65 -3.14
N LEU A 20 1.85 -1.03 -3.16
CA LEU A 20 2.41 -0.36 -1.99
C LEU A 20 1.82 1.05 -1.86
N VAL A 21 1.18 1.36 -0.73
CA VAL A 21 0.48 2.64 -0.52
C VAL A 21 1.10 3.51 0.57
N ALA A 22 1.89 2.94 1.48
CA ALA A 22 2.63 3.70 2.48
C ALA A 22 3.95 3.02 2.87
N GLN A 23 4.96 3.83 3.19
CA GLN A 23 6.28 3.39 3.67
C GLN A 23 6.68 4.17 4.94
N GLY A 24 6.94 3.41 6.01
CA GLY A 24 7.47 3.85 7.31
C GLY A 24 6.44 3.84 8.46
N PRO A 25 6.74 3.32 9.67
CA PRO A 25 7.84 2.41 10.05
C PRO A 25 7.71 1.00 9.45
N GLY A 26 6.55 0.66 8.87
CA GLY A 26 6.34 -0.56 8.07
C GLY A 26 5.79 -0.23 6.68
N TYR A 27 5.40 -1.26 5.94
CA TYR A 27 4.88 -1.19 4.59
C TYR A 27 3.39 -1.54 4.60
N VAL A 28 2.57 -0.72 3.93
CA VAL A 28 1.13 -0.98 3.79
C VAL A 28 0.83 -1.35 2.36
N TYR A 29 0.17 -2.50 2.17
CA TYR A 29 -0.21 -3.02 0.88
C TYR A 29 -1.72 -3.18 0.73
N VAL A 30 -2.21 -2.97 -0.48
CA VAL A 30 -3.61 -3.24 -0.89
C VAL A 30 -3.62 -4.04 -2.18
N GLU A 31 -4.77 -4.59 -2.57
CA GLU A 31 -4.91 -5.23 -3.89
C GLU A 31 -4.75 -4.17 -5.00
N LYS A 32 -4.02 -4.51 -6.06
CA LYS A 32 -3.68 -3.56 -7.14
C LYS A 32 -4.89 -2.98 -7.85
N ASP A 33 -6.01 -3.70 -7.86
CA ASP A 33 -7.24 -3.29 -8.54
C ASP A 33 -7.83 -2.00 -7.92
N PHE A 34 -7.43 -1.67 -6.69
CA PHE A 34 -7.78 -0.42 -6.03
C PHE A 34 -6.90 0.78 -6.44
N LYS A 35 -5.84 0.62 -7.25
CA LYS A 35 -4.94 1.74 -7.64
C LYS A 35 -5.72 2.94 -8.17
N ASN A 36 -6.55 2.73 -9.20
CA ASN A 36 -7.34 3.81 -9.81
C ASN A 36 -8.41 4.38 -8.85
N PRO A 37 -9.24 3.55 -8.16
CA PRO A 37 -10.15 4.04 -7.13
C PRO A 37 -9.50 4.93 -6.06
N ILE A 38 -8.34 4.52 -5.53
CA ILE A 38 -7.62 5.28 -4.49
C ILE A 38 -7.15 6.63 -5.03
N ILE A 39 -6.59 6.67 -6.24
CA ILE A 39 -6.12 7.92 -6.87
C ILE A 39 -7.28 8.90 -7.10
N VAL A 40 -8.44 8.41 -7.52
CA VAL A 40 -9.65 9.24 -7.67
C VAL A 40 -10.06 9.84 -6.32
N GLN A 41 -10.10 9.03 -5.26
CA GLN A 41 -10.48 9.52 -3.92
C GLN A 41 -9.47 10.52 -3.35
N LEU A 42 -8.17 10.28 -3.53
CA LEU A 42 -7.15 11.26 -3.15
C LEU A 42 -7.29 12.56 -3.97
N SER A 43 -7.58 12.45 -5.27
CA SER A 43 -7.76 13.63 -6.11
C SER A 43 -8.95 14.48 -5.66
N LEU A 44 -10.06 13.84 -5.31
CA LEU A 44 -11.24 14.49 -4.74
C LEU A 44 -10.94 15.13 -3.37
N HIS A 45 -10.25 14.41 -2.49
CA HIS A 45 -9.93 14.86 -1.13
C HIS A 45 -9.06 16.13 -1.13
N PHE A 46 -8.06 16.20 -2.02
CA PHE A 46 -7.15 17.35 -2.10
C PHE A 46 -7.56 18.41 -3.12
N GLY A 47 -8.63 18.18 -3.90
CA GLY A 47 -9.09 19.10 -4.95
C GLY A 47 -8.09 19.29 -6.09
N ILE A 48 -7.20 18.32 -6.32
CA ILE A 48 -6.18 18.35 -7.37
C ILE A 48 -6.13 17.01 -8.09
N THR A 49 -5.89 17.01 -9.40
CA THR A 49 -5.67 15.77 -10.15
C THR A 49 -4.36 15.13 -9.72
N MET A 50 -4.42 13.93 -9.15
CA MET A 50 -3.24 13.15 -8.82
C MET A 50 -2.84 12.23 -9.98
N GLU A 51 -1.55 12.19 -10.29
CA GLU A 51 -1.03 11.31 -11.35
C GLU A 51 -0.62 9.95 -10.76
N PRO A 52 -1.01 8.82 -11.41
CA PRO A 52 -0.56 7.49 -11.02
C PRO A 52 0.95 7.35 -11.20
N SER A 53 1.57 6.48 -10.40
CA SER A 53 2.95 6.08 -10.66
C SER A 53 3.04 5.28 -11.96
N ASP A 54 4.11 5.51 -12.73
CA ASP A 54 4.48 4.70 -13.90
C ASP A 54 4.87 3.27 -13.49
N ASP A 55 5.25 3.04 -12.24
CA ASP A 55 5.41 1.71 -11.66
C ASP A 55 4.05 1.15 -11.23
N ASP A 56 3.69 -0.03 -11.71
CA ASP A 56 2.49 -0.76 -11.33
C ASP A 56 2.39 -0.99 -9.81
N ARG A 57 3.53 -1.02 -9.11
CA ARG A 57 3.60 -1.21 -7.65
C ARG A 57 3.57 0.09 -6.86
N GLY A 58 3.72 1.23 -7.54
CA GLY A 58 3.63 2.56 -6.95
C GLY A 58 2.22 3.14 -7.06
N LEU A 59 1.74 3.80 -6.00
CA LEU A 59 0.43 4.47 -6.01
C LEU A 59 0.48 5.76 -6.85
N LEU A 60 1.31 6.72 -6.45
CA LEU A 60 1.38 8.05 -7.06
C LEU A 60 2.71 8.28 -7.76
N LYS A 61 2.67 9.06 -8.85
CA LYS A 61 3.86 9.68 -9.42
C LYS A 61 4.44 10.62 -8.37
N TRP A 62 5.77 10.69 -8.32
CA TRP A 62 6.53 11.40 -7.29
C TRP A 62 5.88 12.72 -6.88
N MET A 63 5.41 12.80 -5.62
CA MET A 63 4.77 13.98 -5.06
C MET A 63 5.65 14.58 -3.95
N ARG A 64 5.79 15.91 -3.94
CA ARG A 64 6.54 16.63 -2.90
C ARG A 64 5.85 16.63 -1.53
N ARG A 65 4.54 16.35 -1.47
CA ARG A 65 3.77 16.32 -0.23
C ARG A 65 3.66 14.91 0.31
N ARG A 66 3.96 14.76 1.61
CA ARG A 66 3.61 13.56 2.36
C ARG A 66 2.10 13.53 2.57
N LEU A 67 1.46 12.42 2.21
CA LEU A 67 0.12 12.10 2.67
C LEU A 67 0.19 11.73 4.15
N CYS A 68 -0.66 12.31 4.99
CA CYS A 68 -0.75 11.85 6.37
C CYS A 68 -1.52 10.52 6.40
N GLY A 69 -1.28 9.72 7.45
CA GLY A 69 -1.91 8.39 7.57
C GLY A 69 -3.44 8.44 7.57
N TRP A 70 -4.03 9.54 8.08
CA TRP A 70 -5.47 9.73 8.10
C TRP A 70 -6.07 9.99 6.72
N ASP A 71 -5.46 10.88 5.93
CA ASP A 71 -5.90 11.14 4.54
C ASP A 71 -5.85 9.87 3.70
N LEU A 72 -4.78 9.07 3.86
CA LEU A 72 -4.64 7.80 3.18
C LEU A 72 -5.73 6.81 3.63
N ALA A 73 -5.96 6.65 4.95
CA ALA A 73 -6.99 5.76 5.45
C ALA A 73 -8.40 6.14 4.95
N SER A 74 -8.74 7.43 4.98
CA SER A 74 -10.00 7.95 4.45
C SER A 74 -10.16 7.65 2.95
N ALA A 75 -9.11 7.86 2.15
CA ALA A 75 -9.13 7.55 0.72
C ALA A 75 -9.27 6.05 0.44
N LEU A 76 -8.63 5.18 1.23
CA LEU A 76 -8.75 3.73 1.13
C LEU A 76 -10.19 3.27 1.41
N ILE A 77 -10.80 3.76 2.49
CA ILE A 77 -12.19 3.45 2.85
C ILE A 77 -13.14 3.92 1.75
N ALA A 78 -12.99 5.16 1.28
CA ALA A 78 -13.82 5.72 0.22
C ALA A 78 -13.64 4.98 -1.13
N ALA A 79 -12.47 4.40 -1.37
CA ALA A 79 -12.18 3.56 -2.53
C ALA A 79 -12.76 2.14 -2.41
N GLY A 80 -13.41 1.80 -1.29
CA GLY A 80 -14.00 0.48 -1.05
C GLY A 80 -12.99 -0.57 -0.58
N VAL A 81 -11.77 -0.16 -0.20
CA VAL A 81 -10.78 -1.07 0.38
C VAL A 81 -11.29 -1.54 1.74
N ARG A 82 -11.53 -2.83 1.89
CA ARG A 82 -12.02 -3.43 3.16
C ARG A 82 -10.90 -3.79 4.13
N SER A 83 -9.70 -3.96 3.62
CA SER A 83 -8.55 -4.34 4.43
C SER A 83 -7.23 -4.01 3.76
N VAL A 84 -6.21 -3.74 4.56
CA VAL A 84 -4.83 -3.60 4.12
C VAL A 84 -3.96 -4.70 4.73
N THR A 85 -2.86 -5.02 4.07
CA THR A 85 -1.79 -5.86 4.63
C THR A 85 -0.68 -4.95 5.14
N TYR A 86 -0.46 -4.95 6.45
CA TYR A 86 0.68 -4.29 7.08
C TYR A 86 1.83 -5.28 7.19
N VAL A 87 3.03 -4.87 6.79
CA VAL A 87 4.26 -5.64 6.92
C VAL A 87 5.33 -4.77 7.58
N ASP A 88 5.86 -5.23 8.69
CA ASP A 88 7.05 -4.68 9.34
C ASP A 88 8.08 -5.80 9.53
N TYR A 89 9.34 -5.46 9.85
CA TYR A 89 10.49 -6.36 9.93
C TYR A 89 10.25 -7.67 10.70
N ALA A 90 9.28 -7.69 11.63
CA ALA A 90 8.89 -8.88 12.40
C ALA A 90 7.43 -9.32 12.25
N MET A 91 6.58 -8.57 11.53
CA MET A 91 5.13 -8.77 11.56
C MET A 91 4.49 -8.63 10.18
N LYS A 92 3.56 -9.53 9.87
CA LYS A 92 2.62 -9.41 8.75
C LYS A 92 1.21 -9.57 9.30
N GLY A 93 0.39 -8.53 9.16
CA GLY A 93 -0.98 -8.50 9.68
C GLY A 93 -1.96 -7.96 8.66
N LYS A 94 -3.19 -8.48 8.68
CA LYS A 94 -4.31 -7.91 7.92
C LYS A 94 -5.08 -6.96 8.83
N LEU A 95 -5.17 -5.70 8.46
CA LEU A 95 -5.95 -4.68 9.16
C LEU A 95 -7.25 -4.48 8.38
N ALA A 96 -8.40 -4.71 9.01
CA ALA A 96 -9.71 -4.48 8.41
C ALA A 96 -10.22 -3.08 8.76
N PHE A 97 -10.89 -2.42 7.82
CA PHE A 97 -11.67 -1.23 8.09
C PHE A 97 -13.10 -1.67 8.45
N TYR A 98 -13.63 -1.14 9.56
CA TYR A 98 -14.98 -1.42 10.06
C TYR A 98 -15.88 -0.21 9.84
#